data_AF-A0A519C1G0-F1
#
_entry.id   AF-A0A519C1G0-F1
#
_cell.length_a   1.000
_cell.length_b   1.000
_cell.length_c   1.000
_cell.angle_alpha   90.00
_cell.angle_beta   90.00
_cell.angle_gamma   90.00
#
_symmetry.space_group_name_H-M   'P 1'
#
loop_
_entity.id
_entity.type
_entity.pdbx_description
1 polymer ?
#
loop_
_entity_poly.entity_id
_entity_poly.type
_entity_poly.pdbx_seq_one_letter_code
_entity_poly.pdbx_strand_id
1 'polypeptide(L)' 'MIRIAMWSGPRNISTAMMRSWESRSDTFVIDEPYYAYYLSQTDLEHPGREDVIGEGELDSGKISHSLINDIIEFNR' A
#
# COMPACT_ATOMS: atom_id res chain seq x y z
N MET A 1 -15.31 11.19 3.74
CA MET A 1 -13.87 10.83 3.69
C MET A 1 -13.30 11.30 2.35
N ILE A 2 -12.14 11.94 2.33
CA ILE A 2 -11.43 12.29 1.09
C ILE A 2 -10.37 11.21 0.86
N ARG A 3 -10.30 10.67 -0.36
CA ARG A 3 -9.28 9.70 -0.78
C ARG A 3 -8.38 10.35 -1.81
N ILE A 4 -7.08 10.20 -1.65
CA ILE A 4 -6.08 10.69 -2.59
C ILE A 4 -5.30 9.48 -3.09
N ALA A 5 -5.46 9.13 -4.36
CA ALA A 5 -4.60 8.16 -5.02
C ALA A 5 -3.35 8.90 -5.51
N MET A 6 -2.20 8.54 -4.95
CA MET A 6 -0.91 9.14 -5.31
C MET A 6 -0.06 8.09 -6.03
N TRP A 7 0.54 8.47 -7.15
CA TRP A 7 1.51 7.65 -7.85
C TRP A 7 2.77 8.47 -8.09
N SER A 8 3.94 7.86 -7.91
CA SER A 8 5.20 8.48 -8.31
C SER A 8 6.23 7.43 -8.67
N GLY A 9 7.20 7.80 -9.50
CA GLY A 9 8.40 6.98 -9.71
C GLY A 9 9.37 7.02 -8.52
N PRO A 10 10.51 6.32 -8.58
CA PRO A 10 11.55 6.44 -7.56
C PRO A 10 12.15 7.85 -7.49
N ARG A 11 12.62 8.26 -6.29
CA ARG A 11 13.43 9.48 -6.06
C ARG A 11 12.74 10.82 -6.34
N ASN A 12 11.44 10.93 -6.08
CA ASN A 12 10.67 12.18 -6.24
C ASN A 12 9.94 12.65 -4.97
N ILE A 13 10.51 12.36 -3.80
CA ILE A 13 10.04 12.90 -2.51
C ILE A 13 8.68 12.29 -2.06
N SER A 14 8.13 11.31 -2.80
CA SER A 14 6.88 10.60 -2.43
C SER A 14 6.91 10.07 -1.00
N THR A 15 8.00 9.43 -0.57
CA THR A 15 8.15 8.93 0.80
C THR A 15 8.03 10.05 1.83
N ALA A 16 8.74 11.17 1.64
CA ALA A 16 8.67 12.29 2.59
C ALA A 16 7.28 12.92 2.63
N MET A 17 6.60 13.01 1.47
CA MET A 17 5.21 13.42 1.39
C MET A 17 4.32 12.46 2.19
N MET A 18 4.41 11.15 1.97
CA MET A 18 3.63 10.13 2.70
C MET A 18 3.83 10.22 4.22
N ARG A 19 5.08 10.37 4.67
CA ARG A 19 5.40 10.55 6.10
C ARG A 19 4.82 11.84 6.69
N SER A 20 4.77 12.93 5.91
CA SER A 20 4.14 14.18 6.36
C SER A 20 2.64 14.02 6.59
N TRP A 21 1.94 13.24 5.75
CA TRP A 21 0.53 12.90 5.96
C TRP A 21 0.40 11.96 7.17
N GLU A 22 1.15 10.86 7.22
CA GLU A 22 1.11 9.86 8.30
C GLU A 22 1.29 10.49 9.70
N SER A 23 2.07 11.57 9.81
CA SER A 23 2.27 12.30 11.07
C SER A 23 1.03 12.99 11.63
N ARG A 24 -0.06 13.12 10.85
CA ARG A 24 -1.29 13.81 11.25
C ARG A 24 -2.33 12.81 11.75
N SER A 25 -2.94 13.11 12.90
CA SER A 25 -3.95 12.26 13.53
C SER A 25 -5.27 12.14 12.76
N ASP A 26 -5.51 13.03 11.80
CA ASP A 26 -6.74 13.06 10.99
C ASP A 26 -6.59 12.36 9.64
N THR A 27 -5.50 11.62 9.43
CA THR A 27 -5.21 10.95 8.16
C THR A 27 -4.80 9.50 8.37
N PHE A 28 -4.98 8.71 7.32
CA PHE A 28 -4.47 7.34 7.23
C PHE A 28 -3.74 7.19 5.89
N VAL A 29 -2.59 6.54 5.93
CA VAL A 29 -1.69 6.42 4.78
C VAL A 29 -1.40 4.94 4.54
N ILE A 30 -1.51 4.51 3.29
CA ILE A 30 -1.16 3.16 2.84
C ILE A 30 -0.04 3.31 1.81
N ASP A 31 1.07 2.63 2.04
CA ASP A 31 2.23 2.64 1.15
C ASP A 31 2.25 1.39 0.29
N GLU A 32 2.46 1.55 -1.01
CA GLU A 32 2.61 0.50 -2.03
C GLU A 32 1.73 -0.78 -1.83
N PRO A 33 0.39 -0.66 -1.77
CA PRO A 33 -0.49 -1.77 -1.39
C PRO A 33 -0.47 -2.99 -2.33
N TYR A 34 0.04 -2.81 -3.56
CA TYR A 34 0.15 -3.87 -4.56
C TYR A 34 1.53 -4.55 -4.59
N TYR A 35 2.45 -4.19 -3.70
CA TYR A 35 3.83 -4.63 -3.83
C TYR A 35 4.00 -6.15 -3.67
N ALA A 36 3.34 -6.75 -2.66
CA ALA A 36 3.32 -8.20 -2.47
C ALA A 36 2.70 -8.93 -3.66
N TYR A 37 1.54 -8.46 -4.15
CA TYR A 37 0.93 -8.97 -5.38
C TYR A 37 1.90 -8.90 -6.56
N TYR A 38 2.51 -7.75 -6.81
CA TYR A 38 3.46 -7.55 -7.90
C TYR A 38 4.65 -8.52 -7.82
N LEU A 39 5.26 -8.67 -6.64
CA LEU A 39 6.32 -9.65 -6.42
C LEU A 39 5.82 -11.08 -6.61
N SER A 40 4.57 -11.41 -6.28
CA SER A 40 4.03 -12.77 -6.50
C SER A 40 3.84 -13.12 -7.97
N GLN A 41 3.60 -12.11 -8.80
CA GLN A 41 3.36 -12.27 -10.24
C GLN A 41 4.62 -12.14 -11.09
N THR A 42 5.75 -11.78 -10.48
CA THR A 42 7.02 -11.56 -11.18
C THR A 42 8.13 -12.38 -10.54
N ASP A 43 9.14 -12.74 -11.34
CA ASP A 43 10.37 -13.38 -10.86
C ASP A 43 11.44 -12.33 -10.48
N LEU A 44 11.01 -11.14 -10.05
CA LEU A 44 11.93 -10.09 -9.64
C LEU A 44 12.67 -10.51 -8.37
N GLU A 45 13.99 -10.50 -8.42
CA GLU A 45 14.83 -10.71 -7.24
C GLU A 45 14.73 -9.48 -6.33
N HIS A 46 14.23 -9.68 -5.11
CA HIS A 46 14.02 -8.62 -4.13
C HIS A 46 14.50 -9.06 -2.75
N PRO A 47 15.25 -8.22 -2.01
CA PRO A 47 15.62 -8.53 -0.62
C PRO A 47 14.37 -8.72 0.26
N GLY A 48 14.28 -9.83 1.00
CA GLY A 48 13.09 -10.12 1.82
C GLY A 48 11.83 -10.43 0.99
N ARG A 49 11.98 -10.86 -0.26
CA ARG A 49 10.89 -11.21 -1.18
C ARG A 49 9.84 -12.13 -0.53
N GLU A 50 10.29 -13.18 0.12
CA GLU A 50 9.41 -14.17 0.74
C GLU A 50 8.63 -13.58 1.91
N ASP A 51 9.26 -12.73 2.73
CA ASP A 51 8.62 -12.05 3.85
C ASP A 51 7.53 -11.10 3.35
N VAL A 52 7.85 -10.28 2.34
CA VAL A 52 6.88 -9.33 1.75
C VAL A 52 5.67 -10.06 1.16
N ILE A 53 5.88 -11.22 0.52
CA ILE A 53 4.77 -12.04 0.03
C ILE A 53 3.99 -12.68 1.17
N GLY A 54 4.68 -13.19 2.19
CA GLY A 54 4.06 -13.90 3.30
C GLY A 54 3.17 -13.00 4.16
N GLU A 55 3.52 -11.73 4.28
CA GLU A 55 2.78 -10.74 5.06
C GLU A 55 1.71 -9.99 4.24
N GLY A 56 1.85 -9.93 2.91
CA GLY A 56 1.00 -9.13 2.04
C GLY A 56 -0.22 -9.86 1.45
N GLU A 57 -1.20 -9.08 0.99
CA GLU A 57 -2.33 -9.61 0.22
C GLU A 57 -1.91 -9.85 -1.25
N LEU A 58 -2.32 -10.99 -1.80
CA LEU A 58 -1.97 -11.43 -3.16
C LEU A 58 -3.17 -11.42 -4.11
N ASP A 59 -4.37 -11.10 -3.62
CA ASP A 59 -5.56 -10.91 -4.44
C ASP A 59 -5.73 -9.41 -4.76
N SER A 60 -5.46 -9.03 -6.01
CA SER A 60 -5.60 -7.64 -6.48
C SER A 60 -7.03 -7.08 -6.35
N GLY A 61 -8.05 -7.94 -6.38
CA GLY A 61 -9.44 -7.57 -6.14
C GLY A 61 -9.69 -7.20 -4.68
N LYS A 62 -9.15 -7.98 -3.73
CA LYS A 62 -9.23 -7.65 -2.30
C LYS A 62 -8.47 -6.37 -1.96
N ILE A 63 -7.29 -6.17 -2.55
CA ILE A 63 -6.52 -4.91 -2.41
C ILE A 63 -7.34 -3.74 -2.94
N SER A 64 -7.88 -3.84 -4.17
CA SER A 64 -8.73 -2.79 -4.74
C SER A 64 -9.91 -2.44 -3.83
N HIS A 65 -10.58 -3.47 -3.31
CA HIS A 65 -11.75 -3.32 -2.45
C HIS A 65 -11.41 -2.64 -1.12
N SER A 66 -10.28 -2.98 -0.50
CA SER A 66 -9.85 -2.38 0.77
C SER A 66 -9.52 -0.88 0.63
N LEU A 67 -9.01 -0.45 -0.53
CA LEU A 67 -8.64 0.96 -0.77
C LEU A 67 -9.84 1.88 -1.00
N ILE A 68 -10.96 1.34 -1.48
CA ILE A 68 -12.16 2.13 -1.82
C ILE A 68 -13.22 2.13 -0.71
N ASN A 69 -13.15 1.17 0.22
CA ASN A 69 -14.08 1.08 1.35
C ASN A 69 -13.61 1.91 2.55
N ASP A 70 -14.51 2.18 3.48
CA ASP A 70 -14.19 2.89 4.72
C ASP A 70 -13.48 1.94 5.69
N ILE A 71 -12.36 2.41 6.27
CA ILE A 71 -11.48 1.63 7.16
C ILE A 71 -12.22 1.07 8.39
N ILE A 72 -13.38 1.62 8.73
CA ILE A 72 -14.22 1.19 9.86
C ILE A 72 -14.73 -0.26 9.70
N GLU A 73 -14.83 -0.78 8.47
CA GLU A 73 -15.32 -2.16 8.23
C GLU A 73 -14.27 -3.25 8.45
N PHE A 74 -12.97 -2.93 8.56
CA PHE A 74 -11.91 -3.94 8.73
C PHE A 74 -11.75 -4.48 10.17
N ASN A 75 -12.47 -3.90 11.14
CA ASN A 75 -12.43 -4.29 12.56
C ASN A 75 -13.74 -4.95 13.05
N ARG A 76 -14.58 -5.47 12.14
CA ARG A 76 -15.79 -6.22 12.49
C ARG A 76 -15.79 -7.62 11.89
#